data_AF-A0A5A7S915-F1
#
_entry.id   AF-A0A5A7S915-F1
#
_cell.length_a   1.000
_cell.length_b   1.000
_cell.length_c   1.000
_cell.angle_alpha   90.00
_cell.angle_beta   90.00
_cell.angle_gamma   90.00
#
_symmetry.space_group_name_H-M   'P 1'
#
loop_
_entity.id
_entity.type
_entity.pdbx_description
1 polymer ?
#
loop_
_entity_poly.entity_id
_entity_poly.type
_entity_poly.pdbx_seq_one_letter_code
_entity_poly.pdbx_strand_id
1 'polypeptide(L)'
;MTVRVDLPLLLASARVVVGVVLIAAPTVVLPRDDAANGTNALLMRTIGIRDLVLGSGAVVARTAGSRDDFRRWAAAGLASDTGDLLAGIGGAHLVGRAGAIKAVAVVAPWVGVGAAGLWQKRRGVSPDR
;
A
#
# COMPACT_ATOMS: atom_id res chain seq x y z
N MET A 1 -27.20 9.15 11.27
CA MET A 1 -26.64 8.64 10.00
C MET A 1 -25.25 8.08 10.29
N THR A 2 -25.08 6.75 10.30
CA THR A 2 -23.75 6.14 10.45
C THR A 2 -23.10 6.09 9.07
N VAL A 3 -22.06 6.91 8.86
CA VAL A 3 -21.25 6.84 7.64
C VAL A 3 -20.55 5.47 7.64
N ARG A 4 -20.99 4.55 6.77
CA ARG A 4 -20.27 3.30 6.54
C ARG A 4 -19.03 3.64 5.71
N VAL A 5 -17.88 3.72 6.37
CA VAL A 5 -16.60 3.93 5.70
C VAL A 5 -16.24 2.66 4.94
N ASP A 6 -16.16 2.75 3.60
CA ASP A 6 -15.67 1.67 2.73
C ASP A 6 -14.13 1.63 2.87
N LEU A 7 -13.66 0.96 3.92
CA LEU A 7 -12.24 0.87 4.28
C LEU A 7 -11.34 0.40 3.10
N PRO A 8 -11.73 -0.61 2.30
CA PRO A 8 -11.00 -0.97 1.09
C PRO A 8 -10.88 0.17 0.07
N LEU A 9 -11.95 0.93 -0.17
CA LEU A 9 -11.91 2.07 -1.09
C LEU A 9 -11.07 3.21 -0.51
N LEU A 10 -11.11 3.42 0.81
CA LEU A 10 -10.26 4.40 1.49
C LEU A 10 -8.79 4.03 1.33
N LEU A 11 -8.41 2.76 1.51
CA LEU A 11 -7.04 2.29 1.26
C LEU A 11 -6.63 2.51 -0.21
N ALA A 12 -7.51 2.17 -1.16
CA ALA A 12 -7.23 2.38 -2.58
C ALA A 12 -6.99 3.87 -2.90
N SER A 13 -7.83 4.74 -2.35
CA SER A 13 -7.71 6.20 -2.53
C SER A 13 -6.45 6.75 -1.86
N ALA A 14 -6.12 6.27 -0.67
CA ALA A 14 -4.90 6.65 0.03
C ALA A 14 -3.64 6.25 -0.76
N ARG A 15 -3.63 5.07 -1.40
CA ARG A 15 -2.54 4.66 -2.31
C ARG A 15 -2.38 5.58 -3.51
N VAL A 16 -3.49 6.05 -4.10
CA VAL A 16 -3.43 7.05 -5.18
C VAL A 16 -2.74 8.32 -4.69
N VAL A 17 -3.13 8.83 -3.53
CA VAL A 17 -2.54 10.06 -2.95
C VAL A 17 -1.05 9.87 -2.66
N VAL A 18 -0.68 8.77 -1.98
CA VAL A 18 0.72 8.45 -1.71
C VAL A 18 1.50 8.33 -3.01
N GLY A 19 0.95 7.64 -4.01
CA GLY A 19 1.54 7.50 -5.34
C GLY A 19 1.85 8.84 -6.00
N VAL A 20 0.87 9.76 -6.02
CA VAL A 20 1.06 11.12 -6.56
C VAL A 20 2.14 11.88 -5.80
N VAL A 21 2.12 11.84 -4.46
CA VAL A 21 3.11 12.54 -3.62
C VAL A 21 4.52 12.03 -3.90
N LEU A 22 4.72 10.71 -3.96
CA LEU A 22 6.03 10.12 -4.20
C LEU A 22 6.55 10.36 -5.62
N ILE A 23 5.67 10.54 -6.61
CA ILE A 23 6.07 10.91 -7.98
C ILE A 23 6.49 12.38 -8.06
N ALA A 24 5.63 13.27 -7.55
CA ALA A 24 5.80 14.71 -7.67
C ALA A 24 6.89 15.24 -6.74
N ALA A 25 6.99 14.68 -5.53
CA ALA A 25 7.86 15.14 -4.46
C ALA A 25 8.56 13.94 -3.78
N PRO A 26 9.37 13.15 -4.51
CA PRO A 26 9.97 11.90 -4.01
C PRO A 26 10.87 12.08 -2.78
N THR A 27 11.33 13.29 -2.51
CA THR A 27 12.25 13.61 -1.43
C THR A 27 11.57 13.99 -0.12
N VAL A 28 10.26 14.27 -0.12
CA VAL A 28 9.55 14.75 1.09
C VAL A 28 9.41 13.68 2.17
N VAL A 29 9.53 12.41 1.79
CA VAL A 29 9.47 11.25 2.68
C VAL A 29 10.86 10.74 3.07
N LEU A 30 11.92 11.30 2.48
CA LEU A 30 13.30 10.90 2.74
C LEU A 30 13.89 11.78 3.85
N PRO A 31 14.78 11.23 4.69
CA PRO A 31 15.68 12.05 5.50
C PRO A 31 16.45 13.04 4.65
N ARG A 32 16.78 14.22 5.19
CA ARG A 32 17.48 15.28 4.44
C ARG A 32 18.78 14.80 3.80
N ASP A 33 19.51 13.94 4.50
CA ASP A 33 20.79 13.38 4.04
C ASP A 33 20.60 12.43 2.84
N ASP A 34 19.43 11.77 2.75
CA ASP A 34 19.08 10.84 1.68
C ASP A 34 18.37 11.51 0.49
N ALA A 35 17.82 12.72 0.70
CA ALA A 35 17.05 13.47 -0.30
C ALA A 35 17.91 13.97 -1.48
N ALA A 36 19.22 14.16 -1.27
CA ALA A 36 20.16 14.55 -2.33
C ALA A 36 20.56 13.39 -3.24
N ASN A 37 20.21 12.15 -2.90
CA ASN A 37 20.56 10.96 -3.67
C ASN A 37 19.53 10.71 -4.79
N GLY A 38 19.96 10.89 -6.05
CA GLY A 38 19.13 10.66 -7.23
C GLY A 38 18.57 9.24 -7.35
N THR A 39 19.29 8.23 -6.85
CA THR A 39 18.82 6.84 -6.82
C THR A 39 17.65 6.66 -5.86
N ASN A 40 17.72 7.27 -4.67
CA ASN A 40 16.62 7.23 -3.71
C ASN A 40 15.38 7.94 -4.25
N ALA A 41 15.58 9.09 -4.91
CA ALA A 41 14.49 9.82 -5.54
C ALA A 41 13.82 9.00 -6.66
N LEU A 42 14.60 8.31 -7.50
CA LEU A 42 14.07 7.43 -8.54
C LEU A 42 13.31 6.23 -7.95
N LEU A 43 13.85 5.62 -6.88
CA LEU A 43 13.20 4.52 -6.16
C LEU A 43 11.84 4.96 -5.59
N MET A 44 11.77 6.14 -4.97
CA MET A 44 10.50 6.69 -4.47
C MET A 44 9.50 6.94 -5.60
N ARG A 45 9.94 7.44 -6.76
CA ARG A 45 9.04 7.57 -7.93
C ARG A 45 8.52 6.23 -8.42
N THR A 46 9.36 5.19 -8.46
CA THR A 46 8.93 3.85 -8.88
C THR A 46 7.89 3.27 -7.92
N ILE A 47 8.10 3.41 -6.60
CA ILE A 47 7.12 3.08 -5.58
C ILE A 47 5.83 3.88 -5.80
N GLY A 48 5.96 5.19 -6.06
CA GLY A 48 4.82 6.06 -6.31
C GLY A 48 4.00 5.65 -7.53
N ILE A 49 4.65 5.29 -8.65
CA ILE A 49 3.98 4.80 -9.87
C ILE A 49 3.20 3.52 -9.57
N ARG A 50 3.81 2.58 -8.86
CA ARG A 50 3.17 1.33 -8.46
C ARG A 50 1.92 1.59 -7.63
N ASP A 51 2.03 2.43 -6.60
CA ASP A 51 0.91 2.71 -5.69
C ASP A 51 -0.20 3.49 -6.40
N LEU A 52 0.16 4.40 -7.31
CA LEU A 52 -0.77 5.11 -8.16
C LEU A 52 -1.56 4.14 -9.04
N VAL A 53 -0.89 3.23 -9.76
CA VAL A 53 -1.53 2.25 -10.66
C VAL A 53 -2.43 1.28 -9.89
N LEU A 54 -1.94 0.70 -8.80
CA LEU A 54 -2.71 -0.25 -7.98
C LEU A 54 -3.92 0.42 -7.33
N GLY A 55 -3.73 1.63 -6.80
CA GLY A 55 -4.80 2.43 -6.21
C GLY A 55 -5.83 2.87 -7.25
N SER A 56 -5.40 3.41 -8.39
CA SER A 56 -6.31 3.88 -9.44
C SER A 56 -7.10 2.74 -10.05
N GLY A 57 -6.47 1.58 -10.29
CA GLY A 57 -7.15 0.39 -10.79
C GLY A 57 -8.28 -0.06 -9.87
N ALA A 58 -8.04 -0.06 -8.55
CA ALA A 58 -9.07 -0.34 -7.56
C ALA A 58 -10.18 0.72 -7.55
N VAL A 59 -9.85 2.01 -7.53
CA VAL A 59 -10.86 3.10 -7.54
C VAL A 59 -11.72 3.05 -8.80
N VAL A 60 -11.13 2.84 -9.98
CA VAL A 60 -11.85 2.72 -11.26
C VAL A 60 -12.75 1.49 -11.25
N ALA A 61 -12.26 0.32 -10.82
CA ALA A 61 -13.09 -0.88 -10.72
C ALA A 61 -14.28 -0.69 -9.77
N ARG A 62 -14.06 -0.01 -8.64
CA ARG A 62 -15.12 0.26 -7.65
C ARG A 62 -16.18 1.22 -8.16
N THR A 63 -15.77 2.27 -8.87
CA THR A 63 -16.66 3.28 -9.47
C THR A 63 -17.44 2.72 -10.66
N ALA A 64 -16.83 1.83 -11.44
CA ALA A 64 -17.49 1.07 -12.50
C ALA A 64 -18.42 -0.05 -12.00
N GLY A 65 -18.47 -0.30 -10.68
CA GLY A 65 -19.31 -1.34 -10.09
C GLY A 65 -18.75 -2.78 -10.19
N SER A 66 -17.54 -2.97 -10.73
CA SER A 66 -16.90 -4.28 -10.84
C SER A 66 -16.28 -4.72 -9.52
N ARG A 67 -17.04 -5.52 -8.76
CA ARG A 67 -16.59 -6.03 -7.44
C ARG A 67 -15.41 -6.98 -7.54
N ASP A 68 -15.34 -7.79 -8.60
CA ASP A 68 -14.27 -8.78 -8.74
C ASP A 68 -12.97 -8.15 -9.21
N ASP A 69 -13.02 -7.18 -10.11
CA ASP A 69 -11.82 -6.41 -10.49
C ASP A 69 -11.32 -5.58 -9.30
N PHE A 70 -12.23 -4.98 -8.53
CA PHE A 70 -11.86 -4.28 -7.31
C PHE A 70 -11.09 -5.20 -6.34
N ARG A 71 -11.58 -6.43 -6.15
CA ARG A 71 -10.92 -7.44 -5.31
C ARG A 71 -9.55 -7.84 -5.86
N ARG A 72 -9.42 -7.98 -7.19
CA ARG A 72 -8.14 -8.31 -7.84
C ARG A 72 -7.11 -7.20 -7.61
N TRP A 73 -7.48 -5.93 -7.81
CA TRP A 73 -6.60 -4.80 -7.53
C TRP A 73 -6.25 -4.68 -6.05
N ALA A 74 -7.22 -4.85 -5.15
CA ALA A 74 -6.96 -4.83 -3.71
C ALA A 74 -6.02 -5.97 -3.27
N ALA A 75 -6.17 -7.17 -3.84
CA ALA A 75 -5.30 -8.30 -3.58
C ALA A 75 -3.89 -8.08 -4.13
N ALA A 76 -3.76 -7.51 -5.33
CA ALA A 76 -2.46 -7.13 -5.90
C ALA A 76 -1.75 -6.07 -5.04
N GLY A 77 -2.48 -5.08 -4.54
CA GLY A 77 -1.98 -4.09 -3.57
C GLY A 77 -1.45 -4.76 -2.30
N LEU A 78 -2.24 -5.63 -1.68
CA LEU A 78 -1.81 -6.35 -0.47
C LEU A 78 -0.59 -7.25 -0.73
N ALA A 79 -0.54 -7.92 -1.89
CA ALA A 79 0.59 -8.75 -2.26
C ALA A 79 1.87 -7.90 -2.41
N SER A 80 1.76 -6.73 -3.03
CA SER A 80 2.86 -5.76 -3.13
C SER A 80 3.36 -5.31 -1.75
N ASP A 81 2.47 -4.87 -0.87
CA ASP A 81 2.86 -4.41 0.47
C ASP A 81 3.47 -5.55 1.30
N THR A 82 2.97 -6.77 1.13
CA THR A 82 3.55 -7.94 1.80
C THR A 82 4.96 -8.23 1.27
N GLY A 83 5.18 -8.09 -0.04
CA GLY A 83 6.50 -8.18 -0.64
C GLY A 83 7.48 -7.15 -0.07
N ASP A 84 7.06 -5.88 0.01
CA ASP A 84 7.85 -4.80 0.60
C ASP A 84 8.18 -5.07 2.08
N LEU A 85 7.21 -5.57 2.85
CA LEU A 85 7.40 -5.93 4.25
C LEU A 85 8.45 -7.04 4.41
N LEU A 86 8.34 -8.11 3.62
CA LEU A 86 9.30 -9.22 3.63
C LEU A 86 10.70 -8.77 3.18
N ALA A 87 10.77 -7.91 2.16
CA ALA A 87 12.02 -7.32 1.71
C ALA A 87 12.66 -6.44 2.80
N GLY A 88 11.87 -5.65 3.52
CA GLY A 88 12.32 -4.84 4.65
C GLY A 88 12.88 -5.70 5.81
N ILE A 89 12.22 -6.83 6.11
CA ILE A 89 12.69 -7.79 7.13
C ILE A 89 13.99 -8.46 6.68
N GLY A 90 14.03 -9.01 5.45
CA GLY A 90 15.20 -9.72 4.92
C GLY A 90 16.39 -8.82 4.63
N GLY A 91 16.14 -7.54 4.32
CA GLY A 91 17.13 -6.52 3.98
C GLY A 91 17.86 -5.91 5.17
N ALA A 92 17.65 -6.40 6.40
CA ALA A 92 18.27 -5.81 7.60
C ALA A 92 19.81 -5.79 7.56
N HIS A 93 20.42 -6.71 6.83
CA HIS A 93 21.87 -6.75 6.61
C HIS A 93 22.37 -5.64 5.65
N LEU A 94 21.50 -5.07 4.80
CA LEU A 94 21.84 -4.04 3.83
C LEU A 94 21.71 -2.62 4.40
N VAL A 95 20.68 -2.37 5.19
CA VAL A 95 20.33 -1.03 5.71
C VAL A 95 20.53 -0.88 7.21
N GLY A 96 21.04 -1.94 7.86
CA GLY A 96 21.14 -2.03 9.30
C GLY A 96 19.78 -2.21 9.99
N ARG A 97 19.82 -2.65 11.26
CA ARG A 97 18.61 -2.98 12.04
C ARG A 97 17.67 -1.79 12.22
N ALA A 98 18.21 -0.59 12.42
CA ALA A 98 17.41 0.63 12.54
C ALA A 98 16.72 1.01 11.21
N GLY A 99 17.40 0.85 10.07
CA GLY A 99 16.83 1.08 8.74
C GLY A 99 15.71 0.08 8.43
N ALA A 100 15.93 -1.20 8.75
CA ALA A 100 14.92 -2.24 8.56
C ALA A 100 13.66 -2.00 9.39
N ILE A 101 13.82 -1.62 10.67
CA ILE A 101 12.68 -1.29 11.54
C ILE A 101 11.85 -0.14 10.94
N LYS A 102 12.51 0.92 10.44
CA LYS A 102 11.81 2.03 9.78
C LYS A 102 11.04 1.56 8.55
N ALA A 103 11.67 0.76 7.68
CA ALA A 103 11.02 0.22 6.47
C ALA A 103 9.79 -0.62 6.83
N VAL A 104 9.92 -1.53 7.80
CA VAL A 104 8.82 -2.37 8.29
C VAL A 104 7.70 -1.53 8.91
N ALA A 105 8.03 -0.52 9.72
CA ALA A 105 7.05 0.32 10.39
C ALA A 105 6.16 1.11 9.41
N VAL A 106 6.72 1.51 8.25
CA VAL A 106 5.96 2.21 7.20
C VAL A 106 4.96 1.29 6.51
N VAL A 107 5.35 0.04 6.22
CA VAL A 107 4.58 -0.87 5.37
C VAL A 107 3.61 -1.74 6.16
N ALA A 108 3.98 -2.15 7.39
CA ALA A 108 3.18 -3.06 8.21
C ALA A 108 1.72 -2.60 8.44
N PRO A 109 1.41 -1.31 8.65
CA PRO A 109 0.03 -0.86 8.76
C PRO A 109 -0.81 -1.17 7.52
N TRP A 110 -0.26 -0.99 6.31
CA TRP A 110 -0.96 -1.27 5.05
C TRP A 110 -1.31 -2.75 4.90
N VAL A 111 -0.34 -3.62 5.20
CA VAL A 111 -0.54 -5.07 5.22
C VAL A 111 -1.61 -5.45 6.25
N GLY A 112 -1.53 -4.89 7.46
CA GLY A 112 -2.47 -5.15 8.54
C GLY A 112 -3.91 -4.80 8.18
N VAL A 113 -4.14 -3.60 7.64
CA VAL A 113 -5.49 -3.16 7.25
C VAL A 113 -6.01 -3.97 6.05
N GLY A 114 -5.16 -4.26 5.05
CA GLY A 114 -5.55 -5.08 3.89
C GLY A 114 -5.90 -6.52 4.27
N ALA A 115 -5.09 -7.16 5.13
CA ALA A 115 -5.35 -8.50 5.64
C ALA A 115 -6.61 -8.57 6.50
N ALA A 116 -6.83 -7.57 7.37
CA ALA A 116 -8.05 -7.48 8.19
C ALA A 116 -9.31 -7.37 7.30
N GLY A 117 -9.26 -6.58 6.23
CA GLY A 117 -10.35 -6.46 5.26
C GLY A 117 -10.70 -7.79 4.56
N LEU A 118 -9.68 -8.58 4.18
CA LEU A 118 -9.90 -9.92 3.62
C LEU A 118 -10.45 -10.91 4.66
N TRP A 119 -9.96 -10.82 5.90
CA TRP A 119 -10.37 -11.73 6.98
C TRP A 119 -11.80 -11.49 7.45
N GLN A 120 -12.22 -10.23 7.58
CA GLN A 120 -13.62 -9.89 7.87
C GLN A 120 -14.56 -10.39 6.78
N LYS A 121 -14.16 -10.31 5.51
CA LYS A 121 -14.94 -10.89 4.41
C LYS A 121 -15.05 -12.41 4.54
N ARG A 122 -13.99 -13.13 4.92
CA ARG A 122 -14.05 -14.59 5.15
C ARG A 122 -14.97 -14.96 6.31
N ARG A 123 -15.00 -14.18 7.39
CA ARG A 123 -15.90 -14.41 8.54
C ARG A 123 -17.35 -13.98 8.30
N GLY A 124 -17.58 -13.01 7.41
CA GLY A 124 -18.92 -12.64 6.95
C GLY A 124 -19.56 -13.70 6.05
N VAL A 125 -18.79 -14.71 5.62
CA VAL A 125 -19.27 -15.96 5.05
C VAL A 125 -19.27 -16.99 6.19
N SER A 126 -20.18 -16.86 7.15
CA SER A 126 -20.54 -18.02 7.97
C SER A 126 -21.31 -19.00 7.08
N PRO A 127 -20.87 -20.25 6.92
CA PRO A 127 -21.71 -21.30 6.39
C PRO A 127 -22.71 -21.64 7.51
N ASP A 128 -23.95 -21.16 7.42
CA ASP A 128 -25.14 -21.78 8.02
C ASP A 128 -26.39 -20.92 7.73
N ARG A 129 -27.06 -21.23 6.61
CA ARG A 129 -28.50 -21.53 6.45
C ARG A 129 -28.84 -21.67 4.96
#